data_AF-A0A524DR36-F1
#
_entry.id   AF-A0A524DR36-F1
#
_cell.length_a   1.000
_cell.length_b   1.000
_cell.length_c   1.000
_cell.angle_alpha   90.00
_cell.angle_beta   90.00
_cell.angle_gamma   90.00
#
_symmetry.space_group_name_H-M   'P 1'
#
loop_
_entity.id
_entity.type
_entity.pdbx_description
1 polymer ?
#
loop_
_entity_poly.entity_id
_entity_poly.type
_entity_poly.pdbx_seq_one_letter_code
_entity_poly.pdbx_strand_id
1 'polypeptide(L)'
;MTEKRKGGLLVDSIPLLDKRKAMKFIVYGLIAAILFGLIMMISRSIAQNAGTWENLANQENEMNYWNGLYGYNDYIQNEQNIDRIRYWMEYQDAIFMNIARVGVNIALVFILIGFLSFAVTENIDERTRRIYLIIAGTILLLIMFTTFFGSVFVSVS
;
A
#
# COMPACT_ATOMS: atom_id res chain seq x y z
N MET A 1 -41.58 32.51 11.02
CA MET A 1 -40.93 31.36 11.70
C MET A 1 -40.21 30.56 10.63
N THR A 2 -38.91 30.78 10.46
CA THR A 2 -38.08 30.13 9.44
C THR A 2 -37.35 28.96 10.09
N GLU A 3 -37.68 27.74 9.66
CA GLU A 3 -37.00 26.51 10.04
C GLU A 3 -35.50 26.61 9.70
N LYS A 4 -34.66 26.67 10.73
CA LYS A 4 -33.22 26.39 10.60
C LYS A 4 -33.07 24.90 10.30
N ARG A 5 -32.73 24.57 9.05
CA ARG A 5 -32.31 23.22 8.63
C ARG A 5 -31.16 22.74 9.53
N LYS A 6 -31.44 21.75 10.39
CA LYS A 6 -30.46 21.05 11.25
C LYS A 6 -29.57 20.09 10.43
N GLY A 7 -28.91 20.59 9.40
CA GLY A 7 -27.99 19.81 8.55
C GLY A 7 -26.50 20.10 8.78
N GLY A 8 -26.15 21.07 9.62
CA GLY A 8 -24.78 21.62 9.69
C GLY A 8 -23.76 20.85 10.54
N LEU A 9 -24.19 20.01 11.49
CA LEU A 9 -23.30 19.54 12.55
C LEU A 9 -22.12 18.68 12.07
N LEU A 10 -22.25 17.96 10.95
CA LEU A 10 -21.19 17.10 10.40
C LEU A 10 -20.28 17.83 9.39
N VAL A 11 -20.79 18.87 8.72
CA VAL A 11 -20.04 19.66 7.75
C VAL A 11 -19.23 20.76 8.46
N ASP A 12 -19.80 21.36 9.50
CA ASP A 12 -19.17 22.40 10.31
C ASP A 12 -17.96 21.89 11.12
N SER A 13 -17.90 20.57 11.37
CA SER A 13 -16.77 19.90 12.04
C SER A 13 -15.62 19.51 11.12
N ILE A 14 -15.76 19.70 9.80
CA ILE A 14 -14.66 19.43 8.86
C ILE A 14 -13.65 20.57 9.02
N PRO A 15 -12.38 20.30 9.37
CA PRO A 15 -11.39 21.36 9.52
C PRO A 15 -11.26 22.11 8.19
N LEU A 16 -11.67 23.37 8.18
CA LEU A 16 -11.44 24.30 7.09
C LEU A 16 -9.94 24.52 6.95
N LEU A 17 -9.27 23.65 6.20
CA LEU A 17 -7.87 23.79 5.88
C LEU A 17 -7.74 24.86 4.79
N ASP A 18 -6.82 25.81 5.02
CA ASP A 18 -6.38 26.76 3.99
C ASP A 18 -6.00 25.99 2.70
N LYS A 19 -6.34 26.54 1.53
CA LYS A 19 -6.11 25.95 0.21
C LYS A 19 -4.67 25.43 0.06
N ARG A 20 -3.70 26.18 0.59
CA ARG A 20 -2.28 25.79 0.55
C ARG A 20 -1.97 24.55 1.40
N LYS A 21 -2.62 24.41 2.56
CA LYS A 21 -2.49 23.23 3.42
C LYS A 21 -3.22 22.03 2.81
N ALA A 22 -4.44 22.21 2.32
CA ALA A 22 -5.21 21.16 1.65
C ALA A 22 -4.43 20.57 0.45
N MET A 23 -3.79 21.42 -0.35
CA MET A 23 -2.95 20.96 -1.46
C MET A 23 -1.73 20.17 -0.99
N LYS A 24 -1.08 20.56 0.11
CA LYS A 24 0.02 19.78 0.70
C LYS A 24 -0.42 18.40 1.15
N PHE A 25 -1.60 18.28 1.75
CA PHE A 25 -2.16 16.97 2.14
C PHE A 25 -2.38 16.05 0.93
N ILE A 26 -2.90 16.59 -0.19
CA ILE A 26 -3.05 15.84 -1.44
C ILE A 26 -1.69 15.39 -1.97
N VAL A 27 -0.70 16.29 -2.03
CA VAL A 27 0.63 15.98 -2.57
C VAL A 27 1.37 14.96 -1.71
N TYR A 28 1.40 15.15 -0.38
CA TYR A 28 2.06 14.20 0.52
C TYR A 28 1.35 12.85 0.54
N GLY A 29 0.01 12.85 0.49
CA GLY A 29 -0.76 11.63 0.33
C GLY A 29 -0.45 10.90 -0.98
N LEU A 30 -0.36 11.61 -2.11
CA LEU A 30 0.01 11.01 -3.40
C LEU A 30 1.41 10.40 -3.37
N ILE A 31 2.40 11.12 -2.84
CA ILE A 31 3.78 10.62 -2.73
C ILE A 31 3.82 9.38 -1.85
N ALA A 32 3.16 9.40 -0.69
CA ALA A 32 3.10 8.24 0.20
C ALA A 32 2.41 7.04 -0.47
N ALA A 33 1.29 7.25 -1.17
CA ALA A 33 0.58 6.19 -1.88
C ALA A 33 1.46 5.53 -2.95
N ILE A 34 2.22 6.32 -3.72
CA ILE A 34 3.15 5.81 -4.73
C ILE A 34 4.26 4.99 -4.06
N LEU A 35 4.88 5.51 -2.99
CA LEU A 35 5.96 4.81 -2.30
C LEU A 35 5.51 3.46 -1.74
N PHE A 36 4.39 3.43 -1.03
CA PHE A 36 3.85 2.17 -0.49
C PHE A 36 3.35 1.24 -1.59
N GLY A 37 2.79 1.78 -2.68
CA GLY A 37 2.44 1.00 -3.88
C GLY A 37 3.65 0.29 -4.50
N LEU A 38 4.77 1.00 -4.63
CA LEU A 38 6.02 0.43 -5.14
C LEU A 38 6.59 -0.65 -4.22
N ILE A 39 6.55 -0.43 -2.89
CA ILE A 39 6.99 -1.45 -1.92
C ILE A 39 6.19 -2.74 -2.08
N MET A 40 4.85 -2.67 -2.23
CA MET A 40 4.03 -3.86 -2.49
C MET A 40 4.42 -4.56 -3.79
N MET A 41 4.59 -3.80 -4.87
CA MET A 41 4.94 -4.39 -6.18
C MET A 41 6.30 -5.09 -6.15
N ILE A 42 7.30 -4.47 -5.55
CA ILE A 42 8.65 -5.04 -5.42
C ILE A 42 8.61 -6.29 -4.55
N SER A 43 7.98 -6.20 -3.38
CA SER A 43 7.90 -7.31 -2.43
C SER A 43 7.19 -8.53 -3.05
N ARG A 44 6.08 -8.31 -3.75
CA ARG A 44 5.37 -9.38 -4.45
C ARG A 44 6.17 -9.97 -5.60
N SER A 45 6.90 -9.12 -6.34
CA SER A 45 7.80 -9.59 -7.40
C SER A 45 8.89 -10.50 -6.85
N ILE A 46 9.50 -10.15 -5.71
CA ILE A 46 10.52 -10.99 -5.05
C ILE A 46 9.95 -12.36 -4.68
N ALA A 47 8.77 -12.39 -4.02
CA ALA A 47 8.14 -13.65 -3.63
C ALA A 47 7.76 -14.52 -4.83
N GLN A 48 7.20 -13.93 -5.89
CA GLN A 48 6.83 -14.68 -7.10
C GLN A 48 8.03 -15.27 -7.84
N ASN A 49 9.20 -14.65 -7.71
CA ASN A 49 10.44 -15.11 -8.35
C ASN A 49 11.31 -15.99 -7.44
N ALA A 50 10.90 -16.24 -6.19
CA ALA A 50 11.70 -16.97 -5.20
C ALA A 50 12.05 -18.40 -5.65
N GLY A 51 11.09 -19.14 -6.23
CA GLY A 51 11.34 -20.48 -6.77
C GLY A 51 12.25 -20.49 -7.99
N THR A 52 12.16 -19.49 -8.87
CA THR A 52 13.10 -19.36 -10.01
C THR A 52 14.51 -19.09 -9.51
N TRP A 53 14.65 -18.22 -8.50
CA TRP A 53 15.92 -17.95 -7.86
C TRP A 53 16.51 -19.19 -7.18
N GLU A 54 15.71 -19.96 -6.44
CA GLU A 54 16.12 -21.22 -5.80
C GLU A 54 16.68 -22.21 -6.83
N ASN A 55 15.98 -22.42 -7.95
CA ASN A 55 16.43 -23.33 -9.00
C ASN A 55 17.80 -22.92 -9.57
N LEU A 56 18.02 -21.64 -9.81
CA LEU A 56 19.30 -21.13 -10.31
C LEU A 56 20.41 -21.29 -9.26
N ALA A 57 20.12 -20.98 -8.00
CA ALA A 57 21.08 -21.12 -6.90
C ALA A 57 21.46 -22.58 -6.66
N ASN A 58 20.50 -23.51 -6.74
CA ASN A 58 20.77 -24.94 -6.61
C ASN A 58 21.59 -25.48 -7.78
N GLN A 59 21.35 -25.03 -9.01
CA GLN A 59 22.19 -25.38 -10.17
C GLN A 59 23.62 -24.89 -10.00
N GLU A 60 23.80 -23.66 -9.52
CA GLU A 60 25.13 -23.11 -9.22
C GLU A 60 25.81 -23.90 -8.10
N ASN A 61 25.08 -24.28 -7.05
CA ASN A 61 25.58 -25.10 -5.95
C ASN A 61 26.06 -26.48 -6.45
N GLU A 62 25.23 -27.14 -7.27
CA GLU A 62 25.57 -28.43 -7.87
C GLU A 62 26.82 -28.31 -8.77
N MET A 63 26.86 -27.32 -9.66
CA MET A 63 28.01 -27.12 -10.55
C MET A 63 29.31 -26.86 -9.78
N ASN A 64 29.25 -26.06 -8.73
CA ASN A 64 30.42 -25.74 -7.91
C ASN A 64 30.93 -26.96 -7.13
N TYR A 65 30.02 -27.82 -6.66
CA TYR A 65 30.38 -29.12 -6.07
C TYR A 65 31.06 -30.05 -7.09
N TRP A 66 30.47 -30.20 -8.28
CA TRP A 66 31.07 -31.03 -9.35
C TRP A 66 32.42 -30.53 -9.83
N ASN A 67 32.64 -29.20 -9.80
CA ASN A 67 33.92 -28.58 -10.10
C ASN A 67 34.96 -28.72 -8.98
N GLY A 68 34.58 -29.33 -7.84
CA GLY A 68 35.47 -29.56 -6.70
C GLY A 68 35.84 -28.28 -5.94
N LEU A 69 35.06 -27.21 -6.07
CA LEU A 69 35.32 -25.94 -5.38
C LEU A 69 35.11 -26.05 -3.86
N TYR A 70 34.27 -27.00 -3.43
CA TYR A 70 34.06 -27.33 -2.03
C TYR A 70 33.57 -28.77 -1.85
N GLY A 71 33.57 -29.24 -0.60
CA GLY A 71 33.24 -30.63 -0.26
C GLY A 71 31.73 -30.87 -0.07
N TYR A 72 31.36 -32.13 0.15
CA TYR A 72 29.96 -32.53 0.35
C TYR A 72 29.27 -31.82 1.52
N ASN A 73 30.00 -31.59 2.62
CA ASN A 73 29.44 -30.89 3.78
C ASN A 73 29.05 -29.45 3.45
N ASP A 74 29.86 -28.75 2.66
CA ASP A 74 29.59 -27.37 2.23
C ASP A 74 28.42 -27.32 1.24
N TYR A 75 28.35 -28.30 0.33
CA TYR A 75 27.23 -28.46 -0.60
C TYR A 75 25.88 -28.55 0.14
N ILE A 76 25.79 -29.41 1.15
CA ILE A 76 24.56 -29.59 1.96
C ILE A 76 24.25 -28.32 2.77
N GLN A 77 25.27 -27.67 3.32
CA GLN A 77 25.06 -26.42 4.05
C GLN A 77 24.52 -25.30 3.15
N ASN A 78 25.03 -25.20 1.93
CA ASN A 78 24.57 -24.24 0.95
C ASN A 78 23.14 -24.53 0.49
N GLU A 79 22.79 -25.80 0.25
CA GLU A 79 21.43 -26.21 -0.09
C GLU A 79 20.43 -25.77 1.01
N GLN A 80 20.75 -26.02 2.29
CA GLN A 80 19.93 -25.55 3.41
C GLN A 80 19.82 -24.01 3.49
N ASN A 81 20.88 -23.30 3.11
CA ASN A 81 20.86 -21.83 3.08
C ASN A 81 20.00 -21.31 1.93
N ILE A 82 20.04 -21.95 0.76
CA ILE A 82 19.22 -21.60 -0.41
C ILE A 82 17.73 -21.76 -0.04
N ASP A 83 17.36 -22.91 0.53
CA ASP A 83 15.99 -23.15 1.01
C ASP A 83 15.53 -22.06 1.98
N ARG A 84 16.39 -21.73 2.95
CA ARG A 84 16.07 -20.69 3.94
C ARG A 84 15.87 -19.33 3.30
N ILE A 85 16.70 -18.96 2.31
CA ILE A 85 16.57 -17.68 1.60
C ILE A 85 15.27 -17.67 0.78
N ARG A 86 14.94 -18.75 0.07
CA ARG A 86 13.65 -18.85 -0.64
C ARG A 86 12.48 -18.60 0.30
N TYR A 87 12.45 -19.31 1.44
CA TYR A 87 11.39 -19.11 2.43
C TYR A 87 11.30 -17.67 2.93
N TRP A 88 12.44 -16.99 3.14
CA TRP A 88 12.45 -15.57 3.50
C TRP A 88 11.92 -14.67 2.38
N MET A 89 12.26 -14.95 1.13
CA MET A 89 11.77 -14.21 -0.04
C MET A 89 10.26 -14.35 -0.22
N GLU A 90 9.69 -15.51 0.11
CA GLU A 90 8.23 -15.72 0.12
C GLU A 90 7.57 -15.04 1.33
N TYR A 91 8.11 -15.26 2.53
CA TYR A 91 7.51 -14.77 3.77
C TYR A 91 7.52 -13.25 3.89
N GLN A 92 8.56 -12.58 3.36
CA GLN A 92 8.63 -11.12 3.40
C GLN A 92 7.44 -10.44 2.69
N ASP A 93 6.83 -11.08 1.68
CA ASP A 93 5.66 -10.54 0.99
C ASP A 93 4.50 -10.31 1.96
N ALA A 94 4.22 -11.28 2.84
CA ALA A 94 3.17 -11.13 3.85
C ALA A 94 3.43 -9.94 4.78
N ILE A 95 4.68 -9.69 5.17
CA ILE A 95 5.05 -8.59 6.06
C ILE A 95 4.89 -7.24 5.34
N PHE A 96 5.56 -7.08 4.20
CA PHE A 96 5.59 -5.80 3.48
C PHE A 96 4.24 -5.46 2.87
N MET A 97 3.45 -6.44 2.42
CA MET A 97 2.08 -6.21 1.97
C MET A 97 1.20 -5.63 3.07
N ASN A 98 1.31 -6.13 4.30
CA ASN A 98 0.53 -5.61 5.43
C ASN A 98 0.96 -4.18 5.79
N ILE A 99 2.26 -3.93 5.89
CA ILE A 99 2.80 -2.58 6.17
C ILE A 99 2.35 -1.59 5.09
N ALA A 100 2.50 -1.98 3.83
CA ALA A 100 2.20 -1.10 2.72
C ALA A 100 0.69 -0.88 2.53
N ARG A 101 -0.17 -1.85 2.83
CA ARG A 101 -1.63 -1.64 2.89
C ARG A 101 -2.01 -0.56 3.91
N VAL A 102 -1.43 -0.61 5.11
CA VAL A 102 -1.64 0.43 6.13
C VAL A 102 -1.14 1.78 5.63
N GLY A 103 0.05 1.82 5.03
CA GLY A 103 0.63 3.02 4.45
C GLY A 103 -0.24 3.64 3.34
N VAL A 104 -0.75 2.84 2.41
CA VAL A 104 -1.67 3.29 1.35
C VAL A 104 -2.97 3.82 1.94
N ASN A 105 -3.56 3.15 2.94
CA ASN A 105 -4.78 3.65 3.57
C ASN A 105 -4.57 4.99 4.27
N ILE A 106 -3.46 5.17 5.00
CA ILE A 106 -3.10 6.46 5.61
C ILE A 106 -2.92 7.54 4.53
N ALA A 107 -2.26 7.20 3.42
CA ALA A 107 -2.06 8.09 2.29
C ALA A 107 -3.40 8.54 1.67
N LEU A 108 -4.32 7.60 1.43
CA LEU A 108 -5.65 7.88 0.89
C LEU A 108 -6.48 8.76 1.85
N VAL A 109 -6.35 8.58 3.17
CA VAL A 109 -7.00 9.45 4.16
C VAL A 109 -6.48 10.88 4.04
N PHE A 110 -5.18 11.10 3.85
CA PHE A 110 -4.65 12.45 3.64
C PHE A 110 -5.19 13.09 2.35
N ILE A 111 -5.25 12.33 1.26
CA ILE A 111 -5.82 12.81 -0.01
C ILE A 111 -7.31 13.16 0.18
N LEU A 112 -8.07 12.31 0.88
CA LEU A 112 -9.49 12.53 1.18
C LEU A 112 -9.71 13.82 1.97
N ILE A 113 -8.96 14.04 3.05
CA ILE A 113 -9.02 15.28 3.86
C ILE A 113 -8.72 16.51 2.99
N GLY A 114 -7.75 16.40 2.08
CA GLY A 114 -7.41 17.45 1.14
C GLY A 114 -8.58 17.81 0.20
N PHE A 115 -9.20 16.83 -0.44
CA PHE A 115 -10.33 17.07 -1.35
C PHE A 115 -11.60 17.53 -0.62
N LEU A 116 -11.88 17.00 0.57
CA LEU A 116 -13.00 17.48 1.40
C LEU A 116 -12.81 18.94 1.80
N SER A 117 -11.59 19.34 2.17
CA SER A 117 -11.28 20.73 2.49
C SER A 117 -11.50 21.67 1.30
N PHE A 118 -11.16 21.24 0.09
CA PHE A 118 -11.48 21.99 -1.12
C PHE A 118 -12.98 22.06 -1.39
N ALA A 119 -13.72 20.97 -1.20
CA ALA A 119 -15.17 20.96 -1.41
C ALA A 119 -15.93 21.93 -0.49
N VAL A 120 -15.50 22.07 0.77
CA VAL A 120 -16.18 22.92 1.77
C VAL A 120 -15.79 24.40 1.64
N THR A 121 -14.78 24.74 0.83
CA THR A 121 -14.37 26.15 0.64
C THR A 121 -15.49 26.98 -0.02
N GLU A 122 -15.81 28.14 0.55
CA GLU A 122 -16.98 28.97 0.16
C GLU A 122 -16.83 29.69 -1.21
N ASN A 123 -15.61 29.88 -1.71
CA ASN A 123 -15.31 30.61 -2.95
C ASN A 123 -14.99 29.70 -4.15
N ILE A 124 -15.72 28.59 -4.31
CA ILE A 124 -15.52 27.64 -5.42
C ILE A 124 -16.84 27.48 -6.17
N ASP A 125 -16.75 27.45 -7.51
CA ASP A 125 -17.89 27.19 -8.39
C ASP A 125 -18.57 25.85 -8.06
N GLU A 126 -19.90 25.81 -8.17
CA GLU A 126 -20.74 24.66 -7.81
C GLU A 126 -20.32 23.38 -8.56
N ARG A 127 -19.93 23.51 -9.83
CA ARG A 127 -19.45 22.37 -10.64
C ARG A 127 -18.14 21.82 -10.10
N THR A 128 -17.20 22.70 -9.77
CA THR A 128 -15.89 22.33 -9.24
C THR A 128 -16.02 21.71 -7.84
N ARG A 129 -16.89 22.25 -6.98
CA ARG A 129 -17.23 21.65 -5.69
C ARG A 129 -17.77 20.23 -5.84
N ARG A 130 -18.69 20.02 -6.79
CA ARG A 130 -19.27 18.69 -7.07
C ARG A 130 -18.20 17.70 -7.53
N ILE A 131 -17.25 18.12 -8.37
CA ILE A 131 -16.12 17.26 -8.81
C ILE A 131 -15.27 16.84 -7.61
N TYR A 132 -14.89 17.77 -6.72
CA TYR A 132 -14.10 17.42 -5.53
C TYR A 132 -14.84 16.47 -4.58
N LEU A 133 -16.16 16.64 -4.42
CA LEU A 133 -16.98 15.71 -3.64
C LEU A 133 -17.05 14.31 -4.28
N ILE A 134 -17.18 14.23 -5.61
CA ILE A 134 -17.16 12.95 -6.32
C ILE A 134 -15.81 12.27 -6.13
N ILE A 135 -14.69 12.99 -6.29
CA ILE A 135 -13.34 12.45 -6.08
C ILE A 135 -13.17 11.95 -4.65
N ALA A 136 -13.56 12.75 -3.64
CA ALA A 136 -13.54 12.35 -2.24
C ALA A 136 -14.39 11.09 -1.99
N GLY A 137 -15.59 11.02 -2.56
CA GLY A 137 -16.46 9.85 -2.48
C GLY A 137 -15.83 8.60 -3.09
N THR A 138 -15.19 8.72 -4.26
CA THR A 138 -14.47 7.61 -4.90
C THR A 138 -13.29 7.13 -4.04
N ILE A 139 -12.52 8.05 -3.46
CA ILE A 139 -11.40 7.70 -2.57
C ILE A 139 -11.93 6.98 -1.33
N LEU A 140 -13.02 7.47 -0.75
CA LEU A 140 -13.65 6.84 0.41
C LEU A 140 -14.15 5.43 0.08
N LEU A 141 -14.76 5.24 -1.10
CA LEU A 141 -15.15 3.93 -1.60
C LEU A 141 -13.94 3.00 -1.75
N LEU A 142 -12.82 3.51 -2.29
CA LEU A 142 -11.58 2.74 -2.42
C LEU A 142 -11.02 2.32 -1.05
N ILE A 143 -11.00 3.23 -0.06
CA ILE A 143 -10.57 2.91 1.31
C ILE A 143 -11.46 1.82 1.92
N MET A 144 -12.78 1.94 1.76
CA MET A 144 -13.70 0.92 2.24
C MET A 144 -13.42 -0.42 1.57
N PHE A 145 -13.26 -0.43 0.25
CA PHE A 145 -12.96 -1.65 -0.50
C PHE A 145 -11.64 -2.29 -0.03
N THR A 146 -10.55 -1.53 0.06
CA THR A 146 -9.25 -2.07 0.51
C THR A 146 -9.28 -2.58 1.94
N THR A 147 -10.03 -1.92 2.82
CA THR A 147 -10.13 -2.28 4.25
C THR A 147 -11.01 -3.51 4.47
N PHE A 148 -12.17 -3.59 3.81
CA PHE A 148 -13.10 -4.72 3.98
C PHE A 148 -12.59 -6.00 3.32
N PHE A 149 -11.98 -5.93 2.14
CA PHE A 149 -11.47 -7.13 1.46
C PHE A 149 -10.08 -7.56 1.97
N GLY A 150 -9.31 -6.63 2.56
CA GLY A 150 -8.01 -6.93 3.15
C GLY A 150 -8.07 -7.78 4.42
N SER A 151 -9.15 -7.69 5.20
CA SER A 151 -9.35 -8.44 6.45
C SER A 151 -9.94 -9.85 6.25
N VAL A 152 -10.48 -10.15 5.06
CA VAL A 152 -11.07 -11.47 4.73
C VAL A 152 -10.00 -12.50 4.32
N PHE A 153 -8.76 -12.06 4.08
CA PHE A 153 -7.68 -12.91 3.55
C PHE A 153 -6.68 -13.46 4.59
N VAL A 154 -7.04 -13.50 5.88
CA VAL A 154 -6.35 -14.39 6.84
C VAL A 154 -7.12 -15.70 6.92
N SER A 155 -7.09 -16.46 5.83
CA SER A 155 -7.42 -17.89 5.88
C SER A 155 -6.15 -18.62 6.25
N VAL A 156 -6.05 -19.01 7.52
CA VAL A 156 -5.08 -20.04 7.92
C VAL A 156 -5.59 -21.36 7.36
N SER A 157 -4.92 -21.87 6.33
CA SER A 157 -5.06 -23.26 5.87
C SER A 157 -3.87 -24.07 6.32
#